data_AF-A0A0G1MVR4-F1
#
_entry.id   AF-A0A0G1MVR4-F1
#
_cell.length_a   1.000
_cell.length_b   1.000
_cell.length_c   1.000
_cell.angle_alpha   90.00
_cell.angle_beta   90.00
_cell.angle_gamma   90.00
#
_symmetry.space_group_name_H-M   'P 1'
#
loop_
_entity.id
_entity.type
_entity.pdbx_description
1 polymer ?
#
loop_
_entity_poly.entity_id
_entity_poly.type
_entity_poly.pdbx_seq_one_letter_code
_entity_poly.pdbx_strand_id
1 'polypeptide(L)'
;MNQLEEKESLAVQVKNKMEQEIKKLIKDALQNLNIEVSEVVLEHPEDLKNGDYSTNIALSIAKEIGQNPRELAEKIKEQILRLNLDKYLEKIEVAGAGFINFYLSRKFFAGSVEKIVNQADNFGKNNLWEGKKVMVEYTQPNPFKPFHIGHLMSNSIGESISRLVEFSGAEVSRANYQGDVGLHVAKAIYGLLIRTTCRPLISAGLTLLARGFTRATSRQRKKSTR
;
A
#
# COMPACT_ATOMS: atom_id res chain seq x y z
N MET A 1 22.00 -5.88 11.75
CA MET A 1 21.08 -4.85 11.24
C MET A 1 20.73 -5.26 9.82
N ASN A 2 19.45 -5.50 9.56
CA ASN A 2 18.99 -6.30 8.44
C ASN A 2 18.86 -5.40 7.20
N GLN A 3 19.41 -5.80 6.04
CA GLN A 3 19.40 -5.01 4.78
C GLN A 3 17.98 -4.67 4.24
N LEU A 4 16.95 -5.17 4.90
CA LEU A 4 15.53 -4.88 4.64
C LEU A 4 15.05 -3.61 5.35
N GLU A 5 15.61 -3.24 6.51
CA GLU A 5 15.20 -2.06 7.29
C GLU A 5 15.57 -0.75 6.59
N GLU A 6 16.68 -0.72 5.85
CA GLU A 6 17.11 0.45 5.07
C GLU A 6 16.23 0.73 3.85
N LYS A 7 15.39 -0.24 3.43
CA LYS A 7 14.62 -0.16 2.18
C LYS A 7 13.16 0.26 2.36
N GLU A 8 12.69 0.42 3.58
CA GLU A 8 11.30 0.79 3.86
C GLU A 8 11.08 2.32 3.78
N SER A 9 9.84 2.78 3.59
CA SER A 9 9.49 4.22 3.62
C SER A 9 9.60 4.79 5.02
N LEU A 10 9.91 6.08 5.18
CA LEU A 10 10.08 6.66 6.51
C LEU A 10 8.85 6.53 7.42
N ALA A 11 7.63 6.49 6.88
CA ALA A 11 6.42 6.20 7.66
C ALA A 11 6.41 4.76 8.20
N VAL A 12 6.83 3.81 7.36
CA VAL A 12 7.02 2.41 7.74
C VAL A 12 8.23 2.28 8.67
N GLN A 13 9.34 3.00 8.44
CA GLN A 13 10.50 3.02 9.32
C GLN A 13 10.19 3.64 10.68
N VAL A 14 9.38 4.70 10.79
CA VAL A 14 9.00 5.30 12.08
C VAL A 14 8.07 4.37 12.85
N LYS A 15 7.08 3.78 12.16
CA LYS A 15 6.17 2.78 12.75
C LYS A 15 6.92 1.50 13.18
N ASN A 16 7.76 0.97 12.30
CA ASN A 16 8.55 -0.23 12.55
C ASN A 16 9.63 0.03 13.60
N LYS A 17 10.23 1.23 13.64
CA LYS A 17 11.21 1.58 14.67
C LYS A 17 10.57 1.64 16.05
N MET A 18 9.40 2.27 16.22
CA MET A 18 8.75 2.30 17.53
C MET A 18 8.26 0.90 17.95
N GLU A 19 7.68 0.14 17.02
CA GLU A 19 7.29 -1.24 17.28
C GLU A 19 8.50 -2.10 17.69
N GLN A 20 9.64 -1.96 17.00
CA GLN A 20 10.89 -2.64 17.34
C GLN A 20 11.46 -2.20 18.68
N GLU A 21 11.41 -0.91 19.01
CA GLU A 21 11.83 -0.40 20.31
C GLU A 21 10.97 -1.03 21.42
N ILE A 22 9.64 -1.05 21.29
CA ILE A 22 8.75 -1.68 22.28
C ILE A 22 9.00 -3.20 22.35
N LYS A 23 9.17 -3.90 21.21
CA LYS A 23 9.52 -5.34 21.20
C LYS A 23 10.83 -5.60 21.95
N LYS A 24 11.85 -4.78 21.72
CA LYS A 24 13.14 -4.88 22.42
C LYS A 24 12.96 -4.68 23.92
N LEU A 25 12.19 -3.68 24.33
CA LEU A 25 11.91 -3.40 25.73
C LEU A 25 11.18 -4.54 26.42
N ILE A 26 10.21 -5.16 25.75
CA ILE A 26 9.53 -6.36 26.26
C ILE A 26 10.53 -7.51 26.41
N LYS A 27 11.41 -7.72 25.43
CA LYS A 27 12.46 -8.76 25.52
C LYS A 27 13.41 -8.51 26.69
N ASP A 28 13.91 -7.29 26.85
CA ASP A 28 14.81 -6.91 27.93
C ASP A 28 14.13 -7.07 29.30
N ALA A 29 12.83 -6.71 29.40
CA ALA A 29 12.04 -6.90 30.61
C ALA A 29 11.82 -8.38 30.96
N LEU A 30 11.60 -9.24 29.95
CA LEU A 30 11.46 -10.67 30.13
C LEU A 30 12.78 -11.34 30.51
N GLN A 31 13.90 -10.90 29.92
CA GLN A 31 15.24 -11.36 30.31
C GLN A 31 15.55 -11.06 31.78
N ASN A 32 15.18 -9.87 32.28
CA ASN A 32 15.32 -9.52 33.70
C ASN A 32 14.46 -10.39 34.64
N LEU A 33 13.42 -11.03 34.11
CA LEU A 33 12.59 -11.99 34.84
C LEU A 33 13.06 -13.45 34.65
N ASN A 34 14.20 -13.67 33.97
CA ASN A 34 14.71 -14.98 33.55
C ASN A 34 13.71 -15.77 32.70
N ILE A 35 12.96 -15.07 31.83
CA ILE A 35 12.02 -15.66 30.89
C ILE A 35 12.56 -15.46 29.47
N GLU A 36 12.84 -16.54 28.77
CA GLU A 36 13.19 -16.50 27.35
C GLU A 36 11.96 -16.75 26.47
N VAL A 37 11.80 -15.91 25.45
CA VAL A 37 10.76 -16.04 24.43
C VAL A 37 11.35 -15.88 23.04
N SER A 38 10.89 -16.74 22.13
CA SER A 38 11.27 -16.73 20.72
C SER A 38 10.75 -15.50 19.99
N GLU A 39 9.49 -15.13 20.23
CA GLU A 39 8.84 -14.04 19.52
C GLU A 39 7.96 -13.18 20.44
N VAL A 40 8.02 -11.86 20.24
CA VAL A 40 7.14 -10.89 20.88
C VAL A 40 6.21 -10.34 19.81
N VAL A 41 4.94 -10.66 19.93
CA VAL A 41 3.89 -10.15 19.04
C VAL A 41 3.35 -8.84 19.60
N LEU A 42 3.21 -7.85 18.72
CA LEU A 42 2.74 -6.51 19.03
C LEU A 42 1.68 -6.16 18.00
N GLU A 43 0.53 -5.69 18.48
CA GLU A 43 -0.65 -5.42 17.68
C GLU A 43 -1.11 -3.98 17.88
N HIS A 44 -1.85 -3.46 16.90
CA HIS A 44 -2.58 -2.20 17.05
C HIS A 44 -4.02 -2.50 17.46
N PRO A 45 -4.47 -2.05 18.64
CA PRO A 45 -5.85 -2.25 19.07
C PRO A 45 -6.85 -1.61 18.10
N GLU A 46 -8.00 -2.26 17.88
CA GLU A 46 -9.09 -1.68 17.09
C GLU A 46 -9.69 -0.44 17.78
N ASP A 47 -9.83 -0.48 19.11
CA ASP A 47 -10.26 0.66 19.93
C ASP A 47 -9.03 1.39 20.49
N LEU A 48 -8.85 2.64 20.08
CA LEU A 48 -7.77 3.54 20.52
C LEU A 48 -7.77 3.77 22.04
N LYS A 49 -8.89 3.50 22.74
CA LYS A 49 -8.92 3.52 24.21
C LYS A 49 -8.00 2.48 24.83
N ASN A 50 -7.62 1.44 24.10
CA ASN A 50 -6.71 0.39 24.54
C ASN A 50 -5.25 0.67 24.18
N GLY A 51 -4.92 1.92 23.82
CA GLY A 51 -3.55 2.36 23.53
C GLY A 51 -3.19 2.29 22.05
N ASP A 52 -1.98 2.76 21.74
CA ASP A 52 -1.44 2.77 20.38
C ASP A 52 -0.92 1.39 19.99
N TYR A 53 -0.46 0.62 20.96
CA TYR A 53 0.13 -0.69 20.79
C TYR A 53 -0.32 -1.62 21.93
N SER A 54 -0.51 -2.90 21.66
CA SER A 54 -0.84 -3.91 22.67
C SER A 54 -0.07 -5.20 22.44
N THR A 55 0.18 -5.92 23.52
CA THR A 55 0.76 -7.27 23.47
C THR A 55 0.00 -8.22 24.40
N ASN A 56 -0.17 -9.45 23.93
CA ASN A 56 -0.72 -10.56 24.70
C ASN A 56 0.38 -11.45 25.31
N ILE A 57 1.65 -11.01 25.29
CA ILE A 57 2.79 -11.86 25.66
C ILE A 57 2.61 -12.54 27.01
N ALA A 58 2.10 -11.83 28.02
CA ALA A 58 1.86 -12.37 29.35
C ALA A 58 0.82 -13.50 29.36
N LEU A 59 -0.22 -13.42 28.52
CA LEU A 59 -1.21 -14.50 28.33
C LEU A 59 -0.58 -15.73 27.72
N SER A 60 0.29 -15.54 26.72
CA SER A 60 0.94 -16.63 26.00
C SER A 60 1.89 -17.44 26.89
N ILE A 61 2.70 -16.76 27.71
CA ILE A 61 3.73 -17.42 28.53
C ILE A 61 3.24 -17.86 29.93
N ALA A 62 2.14 -17.27 30.43
CA ALA A 62 1.65 -17.56 31.78
C ALA A 62 1.32 -19.04 32.01
N LYS A 63 0.84 -19.73 30.96
CA LYS A 63 0.55 -21.16 31.02
C LYS A 63 1.80 -22.01 31.20
N GLU A 64 2.90 -21.65 30.54
CA GLU A 64 4.18 -22.39 30.63
C GLU A 64 4.86 -22.18 31.98
N ILE A 65 4.74 -20.96 32.54
CA ILE A 65 5.38 -20.57 33.80
C ILE A 65 4.49 -20.91 35.02
N GLY A 66 3.22 -21.28 34.79
CA GLY A 66 2.27 -21.60 35.86
C GLY A 66 1.89 -20.41 36.74
N GLN A 67 1.90 -19.19 36.19
CA GLN A 67 1.57 -17.95 36.90
C GLN A 67 0.24 -17.36 36.41
N ASN A 68 -0.38 -16.51 37.23
CA ASN A 68 -1.54 -15.74 36.80
C ASN A 68 -1.11 -14.75 35.69
N PRO A 69 -1.74 -14.75 34.49
CA PRO A 69 -1.31 -13.88 33.40
C PRO A 69 -1.40 -12.39 33.71
N ARG A 70 -2.36 -11.97 34.54
CA ARG A 70 -2.49 -10.57 34.95
C ARG A 70 -1.36 -10.15 35.89
N GLU A 71 -0.98 -11.01 36.84
CA GLU A 71 0.15 -10.75 37.72
C GLU A 71 1.46 -10.69 36.95
N LEU A 72 1.63 -11.58 35.98
CA LEU A 72 2.79 -11.58 35.09
C LEU A 72 2.85 -10.32 34.23
N ALA A 73 1.71 -9.86 33.70
CA ALA A 73 1.61 -8.61 32.96
C ALA A 73 2.02 -7.40 33.80
N GLU A 74 1.60 -7.33 35.07
CA GLU A 74 2.03 -6.26 35.99
C GLU A 74 3.54 -6.33 36.29
N LYS A 75 4.10 -7.53 36.52
CA LYS A 75 5.56 -7.70 36.69
C LYS A 75 6.33 -7.22 35.46
N ILE A 76 5.87 -7.58 34.26
CA ILE A 76 6.50 -7.14 32.99
C ILE A 76 6.42 -5.62 32.89
N LYS A 77 5.26 -5.02 33.15
CA LYS A 77 5.08 -3.57 33.17
C LYS A 77 6.04 -2.89 34.15
N GLU A 78 6.17 -3.40 35.38
CA GLU A 78 7.11 -2.86 36.36
C GLU A 78 8.56 -2.92 35.87
N GLN A 79 8.97 -4.01 35.23
CA GLN A 79 10.31 -4.12 34.65
C GLN A 79 10.52 -3.12 33.49
N ILE A 80 9.53 -2.96 32.62
CA ILE A 80 9.59 -1.97 31.53
C ILE A 80 9.72 -0.55 32.09
N LEU A 81 8.97 -0.22 33.16
CA LEU A 81 9.07 1.09 33.81
C LEU A 81 10.47 1.33 34.41
N ARG A 82 11.12 0.29 34.96
CA ARG A 82 12.51 0.38 35.47
C ARG A 82 13.55 0.56 34.38
N LEU A 83 13.31 0.02 33.18
CA LEU A 83 14.20 0.16 32.02
C LEU A 83 14.19 1.56 31.40
N ASN A 84 13.41 2.48 31.99
CA ASN A 84 13.45 3.93 31.78
C ASN A 84 13.06 4.39 30.37
N LEU A 85 11.78 4.75 30.23
CA LEU A 85 11.14 5.08 28.95
C LEU A 85 10.56 6.50 28.88
N ASP A 86 11.12 7.43 29.65
CA ASP A 86 10.63 8.81 29.77
C ASP A 86 10.61 9.61 28.46
N LYS A 87 11.20 9.10 27.37
CA LYS A 87 11.26 9.84 26.11
C LYS A 87 10.06 9.68 25.19
N TYR A 88 9.37 8.54 25.18
CA TYR A 88 8.38 8.25 24.13
C TYR A 88 7.06 7.61 24.58
N LEU A 89 6.97 7.00 25.77
CA LEU A 89 5.71 6.46 26.29
C LEU A 89 5.06 7.41 27.31
N GLU A 90 3.74 7.56 27.25
CA GLU A 90 2.94 8.30 28.21
C GLU A 90 2.54 7.43 29.40
N LYS A 91 2.06 6.22 29.12
CA LYS A 91 1.62 5.26 30.13
C LYS A 91 1.62 3.84 29.58
N ILE A 92 1.64 2.87 30.51
CA ILE A 92 1.49 1.44 30.23
C ILE A 92 0.40 0.91 31.16
N GLU A 93 -0.61 0.24 30.61
CA GLU A 93 -1.73 -0.28 31.37
C GLU A 93 -1.92 -1.78 31.13
N VAL A 94 -2.25 -2.51 32.20
CA VAL A 94 -2.64 -3.91 32.10
C VAL A 94 -4.16 -3.99 32.03
N ALA A 95 -4.68 -4.54 30.94
CA ALA A 95 -6.10 -4.66 30.68
C ALA A 95 -6.58 -6.13 30.72
N GLY A 96 -7.83 -6.31 31.16
CA GLY A 96 -8.51 -7.60 31.13
C GLY A 96 -7.73 -8.72 31.82
N ALA A 97 -7.53 -9.82 31.10
CA ALA A 97 -6.88 -11.03 31.60
C ALA A 97 -5.35 -10.97 31.65
N GLY A 98 -4.71 -9.93 31.10
CA GLY A 98 -3.25 -9.84 31.01
C GLY A 98 -2.71 -9.22 29.72
N PHE A 99 -3.52 -8.40 29.02
CA PHE A 99 -3.01 -7.60 27.90
C PHE A 99 -2.21 -6.43 28.44
N ILE A 100 -1.09 -6.10 27.80
CA ILE A 100 -0.28 -4.94 28.14
C ILE A 100 -0.44 -3.92 27.02
N ASN A 101 -1.04 -2.78 27.36
CA ASN A 101 -1.33 -1.68 26.46
C ASN A 101 -0.32 -0.55 26.64
N PHE A 102 0.23 -0.06 25.54
CA PHE A 102 1.21 1.02 25.49
C PHE A 102 0.60 2.26 24.85
N TYR A 103 0.79 3.40 25.52
CA TYR A 103 0.33 4.69 25.05
C TYR A 103 1.54 5.56 24.77
N LEU A 104 1.63 6.08 23.55
CA LEU A 104 2.71 6.94 23.10
C LEU A 104 2.49 8.36 23.62
N SER A 105 3.57 9.01 24.00
CA SER A 105 3.54 10.40 24.46
C SER A 105 3.19 11.37 23.35
N ARG A 106 2.52 12.47 23.70
CA ARG A 106 2.31 13.61 22.77
C ARG A 106 3.61 14.14 22.16
N LYS A 107 4.74 14.06 22.89
CA LYS A 107 6.07 14.45 22.40
C LYS A 107 6.52 13.59 21.22
N PHE A 108 6.25 12.29 21.26
CA PHE A 108 6.53 11.38 20.14
C PHE A 108 5.76 11.79 18.88
N PHE A 109 4.46 12.08 19.01
CA PHE A 109 3.65 12.52 17.88
C PHE A 109 4.10 13.88 17.36
N ALA A 110 4.39 14.85 18.24
CA ALA A 110 4.90 16.17 17.83
C ALA A 110 6.21 16.04 17.02
N GLY A 111 7.18 15.26 17.51
CA GLY A 111 8.43 15.01 16.78
C GLY A 111 8.22 14.24 15.47
N SER A 112 7.20 13.39 15.39
CA SER A 112 6.84 12.69 14.14
C SER A 112 6.25 13.65 13.11
N VAL A 113 5.35 14.56 13.53
CA VAL A 113 4.79 15.61 12.67
C VAL A 113 5.89 16.55 12.17
N GLU A 114 6.81 16.95 13.03
CA GLU A 114 7.96 17.77 12.64
C GLU A 114 8.80 17.09 11.55
N LYS A 115 9.09 15.79 11.70
CA LYS A 115 9.78 15.00 10.65
C LYS A 115 9.00 14.96 9.34
N ILE A 116 7.69 14.78 9.40
CA ILE A 116 6.82 14.77 8.21
C ILE A 116 6.90 16.12 7.49
N VAL A 117 6.75 17.23 8.23
CA VAL A 117 6.79 18.59 7.68
C VAL A 117 8.16 18.89 7.08
N ASN A 118 9.25 18.50 7.74
CA ASN A 118 10.61 18.71 7.25
C ASN A 118 10.93 17.90 5.98
N GLN A 119 10.28 16.76 5.77
CA GLN A 119 10.46 15.95 4.56
C GLN A 119 9.56 16.39 3.40
N ALA A 120 8.44 17.04 3.70
CA ALA A 120 7.48 17.57 2.73
C ALA A 120 7.16 16.52 1.63
N ASP A 121 7.44 16.84 0.37
CA ASP A 121 7.17 15.98 -0.78
C ASP A 121 7.95 14.66 -0.78
N ASN A 122 8.98 14.52 0.05
CA ASN A 122 9.76 13.29 0.20
C ASN A 122 9.26 12.40 1.34
N PHE A 123 8.24 12.82 2.10
CA PHE A 123 7.71 11.97 3.16
C PHE A 123 7.13 10.67 2.56
N GLY A 124 7.55 9.53 3.11
CA GLY A 124 7.15 8.21 2.61
C GLY A 124 7.96 7.73 1.40
N LYS A 125 8.92 8.52 0.90
CA LYS A 125 9.85 8.07 -0.14
C LYS A 125 10.76 6.97 0.39
N ASN A 126 11.11 6.00 -0.44
CA ASN A 126 12.02 4.92 -0.10
C ASN A 126 12.86 4.49 -1.30
N ASN A 127 13.81 3.59 -1.05
CA ASN A 127 14.76 3.08 -2.04
C ASN A 127 14.58 1.58 -2.30
N LEU A 128 13.40 1.01 -2.00
CA LEU A 128 13.14 -0.42 -2.15
C LEU A 128 13.44 -0.94 -3.56
N TRP A 129 13.16 -0.10 -4.56
CA TRP A 129 13.32 -0.42 -5.98
C TRP A 129 14.49 0.32 -6.64
N GLU A 130 15.42 0.85 -5.86
CA GLU A 130 16.59 1.55 -6.38
C GLU A 130 17.39 0.68 -7.35
N GLY A 131 17.74 1.25 -8.51
CA GLY A 131 18.44 0.55 -9.59
C GLY A 131 17.59 -0.45 -10.38
N LYS A 132 16.27 -0.53 -10.13
CA LYS A 132 15.36 -1.38 -10.90
C LYS A 132 14.68 -0.59 -12.01
N LYS A 133 14.53 -1.22 -13.18
CA LYS A 133 13.69 -0.73 -14.27
C LYS A 133 12.37 -1.47 -14.24
N VAL A 134 11.26 -0.74 -14.11
CA VAL A 134 9.92 -1.32 -14.01
C VAL A 134 9.06 -0.78 -15.13
N MET A 135 8.47 -1.66 -15.93
CA MET A 135 7.46 -1.28 -16.91
C MET A 135 6.06 -1.51 -16.32
N VAL A 136 5.24 -0.46 -16.32
CA VAL A 136 3.84 -0.55 -15.90
C VAL A 136 2.98 -0.34 -17.13
N GLU A 137 2.27 -1.40 -17.53
CA GLU A 137 1.38 -1.38 -18.68
C GLU A 137 -0.07 -1.22 -18.22
N TYR A 138 -0.78 -0.24 -18.77
CA TYR A 138 -2.17 0.02 -18.38
C TYR A 138 -2.99 0.73 -19.47
N THR A 139 -4.30 0.83 -19.24
CA THR A 139 -5.34 1.41 -20.11
C THR A 139 -5.68 0.59 -21.35
N GLN A 140 -4.68 0.14 -22.12
CA GLN A 140 -4.80 -0.70 -23.33
C GLN A 140 -6.08 -0.43 -24.16
N PRO A 141 -6.35 0.83 -24.55
CA PRO A 141 -7.61 1.16 -25.17
C PRO A 141 -7.65 0.61 -26.59
N ASN A 142 -8.86 0.36 -27.09
CA ASN A 142 -9.07 0.10 -28.51
C ASN A 142 -9.25 1.44 -29.25
N PRO A 143 -8.30 1.87 -30.11
CA PRO A 143 -8.37 3.19 -30.76
C PRO A 143 -9.59 3.37 -31.69
N PHE A 144 -10.21 2.26 -32.09
CA PHE A 144 -11.37 2.24 -32.99
C PHE A 144 -12.71 2.25 -32.25
N LYS A 145 -12.70 2.34 -30.92
CA LYS A 145 -13.88 2.52 -30.07
C LYS A 145 -13.76 3.81 -29.26
N PRO A 146 -14.89 4.48 -28.92
CA PRO A 146 -14.85 5.64 -28.04
C PRO A 146 -14.26 5.28 -26.68
N PHE A 147 -13.41 6.16 -26.16
CA PHE A 147 -12.91 6.06 -24.79
C PHE A 147 -14.06 6.33 -23.81
N HIS A 148 -14.39 5.36 -22.96
CA HIS A 148 -15.44 5.47 -21.94
C HIS A 148 -14.90 5.32 -20.53
N ILE A 149 -15.75 5.59 -19.53
CA ILE A 149 -15.44 5.55 -18.08
C ILE A 149 -14.79 4.24 -17.60
N GLY A 150 -15.01 3.13 -18.31
CA GLY A 150 -14.38 1.85 -17.99
C GLY A 150 -12.85 1.89 -18.11
N HIS A 151 -12.31 2.69 -19.02
CA HIS A 151 -10.85 2.88 -19.13
C HIS A 151 -10.28 3.78 -18.03
N LEU A 152 -11.11 4.60 -17.38
CA LEU A 152 -10.65 5.46 -16.27
C LEU A 152 -10.10 4.61 -15.13
N MET A 153 -10.73 3.46 -14.83
CA MET A 153 -10.29 2.58 -13.76
C MET A 153 -8.87 2.05 -14.00
N SER A 154 -8.62 1.46 -15.17
CA SER A 154 -7.28 0.95 -15.53
C SER A 154 -6.25 2.07 -15.59
N ASN A 155 -6.63 3.23 -16.13
CA ASN A 155 -5.75 4.40 -16.22
C ASN A 155 -5.35 4.93 -14.83
N SER A 156 -6.32 5.12 -13.94
CA SER A 156 -6.09 5.63 -12.60
C SER A 156 -5.27 4.67 -11.74
N ILE A 157 -5.56 3.37 -11.81
CA ILE A 157 -4.81 2.36 -11.05
C ILE A 157 -3.38 2.24 -11.57
N GLY A 158 -3.21 2.10 -12.89
CA GLY A 158 -1.89 1.97 -13.50
C GLY A 158 -1.01 3.18 -13.25
N GLU A 159 -1.56 4.39 -13.33
CA GLU A 159 -0.82 5.60 -13.00
C GLU A 159 -0.49 5.72 -11.51
N SER A 160 -1.41 5.32 -10.62
CA SER A 160 -1.16 5.32 -9.17
C SER A 160 -0.04 4.35 -8.79
N ILE A 161 -0.04 3.15 -9.37
CA ILE A 161 1.03 2.16 -9.19
C ILE A 161 2.35 2.69 -9.74
N SER A 162 2.34 3.28 -10.94
CA SER A 162 3.53 3.85 -11.58
C SER A 162 4.20 4.88 -10.66
N ARG A 163 3.40 5.81 -10.11
CA ARG A 163 3.89 6.84 -9.18
C ARG A 163 4.42 6.23 -7.88
N LEU A 164 3.75 5.23 -7.32
CA LEU A 164 4.18 4.58 -6.08
C LEU A 164 5.55 3.89 -6.25
N VAL A 165 5.73 3.17 -7.36
CA VAL A 165 6.96 2.45 -7.67
C VAL A 165 8.11 3.42 -8.01
N GLU A 166 7.81 4.50 -8.74
CA GLU A 166 8.75 5.59 -9.01
C GLU A 166 9.17 6.32 -7.72
N PHE A 167 8.22 6.59 -6.83
CA PHE A 167 8.48 7.17 -5.50
C PHE A 167 9.25 6.21 -4.56
N SER A 168 9.32 4.92 -4.92
CA SER A 168 10.11 3.91 -4.23
C SER A 168 11.50 3.67 -4.88
N GLY A 169 11.90 4.54 -5.80
CA GLY A 169 13.27 4.58 -6.36
C GLY A 169 13.48 3.86 -7.69
N ALA A 170 12.43 3.31 -8.31
CA ALA A 170 12.55 2.65 -9.61
C ALA A 170 12.61 3.63 -10.79
N GLU A 171 13.28 3.24 -11.88
CA GLU A 171 13.10 3.85 -13.20
C GLU A 171 11.83 3.26 -13.83
N VAL A 172 10.75 4.04 -13.90
CA VAL A 172 9.43 3.56 -14.35
C VAL A 172 9.16 3.93 -15.81
N SER A 173 8.91 2.91 -16.63
CA SER A 173 8.40 3.07 -18.00
C SER A 173 6.90 2.82 -18.04
N ARG A 174 6.13 3.86 -18.36
CA ARG A 174 4.68 3.75 -18.54
C ARG A 174 4.40 3.29 -19.97
N ALA A 175 3.79 2.13 -20.13
CA ALA A 175 3.51 1.53 -21.42
C ALA A 175 1.99 1.43 -21.65
N ASN A 176 1.60 1.50 -22.91
CA ASN A 176 0.22 1.29 -23.32
C ASN A 176 0.21 0.43 -24.59
N TYR A 177 -0.23 -0.81 -24.46
CA TYR A 177 -0.41 -1.71 -25.59
C TYR A 177 -1.82 -1.56 -26.14
N GLN A 178 -1.95 -0.73 -27.17
CA GLN A 178 -3.24 -0.42 -27.76
C GLN A 178 -3.76 -1.61 -28.56
N GLY A 179 -5.08 -1.82 -28.56
CA GLY A 179 -5.73 -2.86 -29.37
C GLY A 179 -5.85 -2.44 -30.83
N ASP A 180 -4.75 -2.25 -31.55
CA ASP A 180 -4.67 -1.73 -32.92
C ASP A 180 -4.44 -2.79 -34.01
N VAL A 181 -4.35 -4.07 -33.61
CA VAL A 181 -4.29 -5.22 -34.53
C VAL A 181 -5.55 -6.07 -34.40
N GLY A 182 -6.20 -6.38 -35.53
CA GLY A 182 -7.31 -7.33 -35.59
C GLY A 182 -8.44 -6.94 -36.54
N LEU A 183 -9.48 -7.78 -36.59
CA LEU A 183 -10.61 -7.61 -37.51
C LEU A 183 -11.38 -6.29 -37.30
N HIS A 184 -11.38 -5.75 -36.09
CA HIS A 184 -12.02 -4.46 -35.79
C HIS A 184 -11.36 -3.29 -36.53
N VAL A 185 -10.04 -3.35 -36.75
CA VAL A 185 -9.29 -2.35 -37.53
C VAL A 185 -9.70 -2.41 -39.00
N ALA A 186 -9.66 -3.61 -39.59
CA ALA A 186 -10.08 -3.83 -40.97
C ALA A 186 -11.53 -3.37 -41.20
N LYS A 187 -12.44 -3.67 -40.26
CA LYS A 187 -13.83 -3.22 -40.29
C LYS A 187 -13.96 -1.71 -40.21
N ALA A 188 -13.19 -1.05 -39.35
CA ALA A 188 -13.21 0.40 -39.23
C ALA A 188 -12.71 1.08 -40.51
N ILE A 189 -11.58 0.62 -41.06
CA ILE A 189 -11.02 1.11 -42.33
C ILE A 189 -11.99 0.87 -43.49
N TYR A 190 -12.58 -0.32 -43.61
CA TYR A 190 -13.60 -0.60 -44.63
C TYR A 190 -14.80 0.34 -44.51
N GLY A 191 -15.28 0.56 -43.28
CA GLY A 191 -16.35 1.52 -43.01
C GLY A 191 -16.00 2.97 -43.40
N LEU A 192 -14.72 3.35 -43.26
CA LEU A 192 -14.21 4.65 -43.72
C LEU A 192 -14.10 4.73 -45.24
N LEU A 193 -13.58 3.69 -45.91
CA LEU A 193 -13.43 3.66 -47.37
C LEU A 193 -14.77 3.81 -48.11
N ILE A 194 -15.82 3.18 -47.58
CA ILE A 194 -17.19 3.35 -48.10
C ILE A 194 -17.72 4.79 -47.90
N ARG A 195 -17.16 5.53 -46.95
CA ARG A 195 -17.58 6.91 -46.65
C ARG A 195 -16.79 7.93 -47.47
N THR A 196 -15.50 7.68 -47.70
CA THR A 196 -14.61 8.58 -48.48
C THR A 196 -14.98 8.69 -49.94
N THR A 197 -15.60 7.67 -50.52
CA THR A 197 -16.22 7.77 -51.85
C THR A 197 -17.32 8.84 -51.93
N CYS A 198 -17.81 9.36 -50.80
CA CYS A 198 -18.78 10.47 -50.75
C CYS A 198 -18.26 11.78 -50.14
N ARG A 199 -17.07 11.84 -49.51
CA ARG A 199 -16.46 13.09 -49.00
C ARG A 199 -14.98 12.91 -48.60
N PRO A 200 -14.06 13.80 -48.95
CA PRO A 200 -12.65 13.68 -48.55
C PRO A 200 -12.43 13.84 -47.03
N LEU A 201 -11.49 13.06 -46.49
CA LEU A 201 -11.09 13.02 -45.08
C LEU A 201 -10.14 14.19 -44.78
N ILE A 202 -10.66 15.37 -44.45
CA ILE A 202 -9.81 16.55 -44.21
C ILE A 202 -9.52 16.80 -42.72
N SER A 203 -10.19 16.14 -41.75
CA SER A 203 -9.87 16.33 -40.32
C SER A 203 -10.52 15.29 -39.38
N ALA A 204 -10.44 14.01 -39.74
CA ALA A 204 -11.22 12.99 -39.06
C ALA A 204 -10.60 12.49 -37.73
N GLY A 205 -11.07 13.03 -36.60
CA GLY A 205 -10.73 12.52 -35.26
C GLY A 205 -11.35 11.16 -34.91
N LEU A 206 -11.11 10.69 -33.67
CA LEU A 206 -11.54 9.40 -33.09
C LEU A 206 -13.01 9.03 -33.39
N THR A 207 -13.89 10.04 -33.43
CA THR A 207 -15.32 9.88 -33.71
C THR A 207 -15.59 9.25 -35.07
N LEU A 208 -14.74 9.49 -36.08
CA LEU A 208 -14.95 8.92 -37.40
C LEU A 208 -14.58 7.43 -37.47
N LEU A 209 -13.52 7.02 -36.76
CA LEU A 209 -13.10 5.62 -36.65
C LEU A 209 -14.19 4.79 -35.96
N ALA A 210 -14.71 5.27 -34.84
CA ALA A 210 -15.81 4.63 -34.12
C ALA A 210 -17.06 4.47 -35.01
N ARG A 211 -17.42 5.51 -35.78
CA ARG A 211 -18.55 5.47 -36.72
C ARG A 211 -18.32 4.49 -37.88
N GLY A 212 -17.08 4.38 -38.38
CA GLY A 212 -16.69 3.40 -39.39
C GLY A 212 -16.93 1.97 -38.90
N PHE A 213 -16.48 1.66 -37.68
CA PHE A 213 -16.66 0.36 -37.04
C PHE A 213 -18.15 -0.01 -36.84
N THR A 214 -18.97 0.89 -36.28
CA THR A 214 -20.41 0.64 -36.06
C THR A 214 -21.17 0.39 -37.38
N ARG A 215 -20.77 1.05 -38.46
CA ARG A 215 -21.40 0.86 -39.78
C ARG A 215 -21.03 -0.47 -40.43
N ALA A 216 -19.77 -0.87 -40.35
CA ALA A 216 -19.32 -2.17 -40.86
C ALA A 216 -20.03 -3.33 -40.12
N THR A 217 -20.12 -3.24 -38.80
CA THR A 217 -20.75 -4.26 -37.95
C THR A 217 -22.26 -4.37 -38.17
N SER A 218 -22.98 -3.24 -38.27
CA SER A 218 -24.42 -3.25 -38.59
C SER A 218 -24.74 -3.83 -39.98
N ARG A 219 -23.89 -3.60 -40.99
CA ARG A 219 -24.06 -4.21 -42.32
C ARG A 219 -23.78 -5.71 -42.33
N GLN A 220 -22.78 -6.19 -41.57
CA GLN A 220 -22.51 -7.61 -41.44
C GLN A 220 -23.69 -8.36 -40.82
N ARG A 221 -24.30 -7.81 -39.75
CA ARG A 221 -25.51 -8.38 -39.12
C ARG A 221 -26.68 -8.50 -40.08
N LYS A 222 -26.94 -7.46 -40.90
CA LYS A 222 -28.02 -7.50 -41.92
C LYS A 222 -27.81 -8.55 -43.01
N LYS A 223 -26.56 -8.97 -43.27
CA LYS A 223 -26.23 -10.02 -44.23
C LYS A 223 -26.25 -11.43 -43.65
N SER A 224 -26.11 -11.59 -42.33
CA SER A 224 -26.16 -12.92 -41.68
C SER A 224 -27.57 -13.35 -41.25
N THR A 225 -28.54 -12.44 -41.28
CA THR A 225 -29.98 -12.71 -41.00
C THR A 225 -30.81 -12.86 -42.28
N ARG A 226 -30.17 -13.06 -43.42
CA ARG A 226 -30.76 -13.46 -44.70
C ARG A 226 -30.08 -14.75 -45.13
#